data_AF-A0A2R6X5H4-F1
#
_entry.id   AF-A0A2R6X5H4-F1
#
_cell.length_a   1.000
_cell.length_b   1.000
_cell.length_c   1.000
_cell.angle_alpha   90.00
_cell.angle_beta   90.00
_cell.angle_gamma   90.00
#
_symmetry.space_group_name_H-M   'P 1'
#
loop_
_entity.id
_entity.type
_entity.pdbx_description
1 polymer ?
#
loop_
_entity_poly.entity_id
_entity_poly.type
_entity_poly.pdbx_seq_one_letter_code
_entity_poly.pdbx_strand_id
1 'polypeptide(L)'
;MAKSKNAKKVLDSYTVKGTHKIVKAGDCVLMRAQDSDKPPYVAKIEKIESDSRSNVKVRVRWYYRPEESMGGRRQFHGAKELFLSDHYDIQSADTIEGKCIVHTFKNYTKLESVGTDDYFCRFEYKASTGGFTPDRVAVYCKCEMPYNPDDLMVQCEACKDCLNLNGGRGEQGGAVLGPSTSSLLISHLTTSEFIFYLNGLMRRQRKENSSPA
;
A
#
# COMPACT_ATOMS: atom_id res chain seq x y z
N MET A 1 4.43 36.14 -36.64
CA MET A 1 4.95 36.23 -35.26
C MET A 1 5.40 34.85 -34.81
N ALA A 2 6.71 34.60 -34.74
CA ALA A 2 7.24 33.33 -34.24
C ALA A 2 7.07 33.29 -32.71
N LYS A 3 6.29 32.32 -32.21
CA LYS A 3 6.22 32.07 -30.76
C LYS A 3 7.60 31.58 -30.31
N SER A 4 8.34 32.44 -29.60
CA SER A 4 9.59 32.06 -28.93
C SER A 4 9.30 30.86 -28.03
N LYS A 5 9.94 29.72 -28.32
CA LYS A 5 9.89 28.54 -27.45
C LYS A 5 10.59 28.94 -26.15
N ASN A 6 9.82 29.25 -25.11
CA ASN A 6 10.34 29.48 -23.77
C ASN A 6 11.23 28.28 -23.38
N ALA A 7 12.53 28.52 -23.23
CA ALA A 7 13.49 27.50 -22.83
C ALA A 7 13.18 27.10 -21.38
N LYS A 8 12.75 25.85 -21.17
CA LYS A 8 12.62 25.26 -19.83
C LYS A 8 14.01 24.82 -19.37
N LYS A 9 14.40 25.20 -18.16
CA LYS A 9 15.66 24.78 -17.54
C LYS A 9 15.38 23.69 -16.50
N VAL A 10 16.11 22.59 -16.55
CA VAL A 10 16.07 21.54 -15.53
C VAL A 10 16.89 21.99 -14.32
N LEU A 11 16.37 21.79 -13.12
CA LEU A 11 17.03 22.13 -11.86
C LEU A 11 17.40 20.84 -11.10
N ASP A 12 18.56 20.84 -10.46
CA ASP A 12 19.01 19.71 -9.63
C ASP A 12 18.31 19.69 -8.27
N SER A 13 17.89 20.86 -7.78
CA SER A 13 17.24 21.01 -6.48
C SER A 13 16.33 22.24 -6.42
N TYR A 14 15.42 22.24 -5.44
CA TYR A 14 14.57 23.37 -5.09
C TYR A 14 14.52 23.54 -3.57
N THR A 15 14.61 24.78 -3.08
CA THR A 15 14.41 25.09 -1.66
C THR A 15 12.94 25.45 -1.46
N VAL A 16 12.25 24.69 -0.62
CA VAL A 16 10.82 24.88 -0.35
C VAL A 16 10.61 26.24 0.33
N LYS A 17 9.80 27.10 -0.29
CA LYS A 17 9.53 28.47 0.20
C LYS A 17 9.05 28.45 1.65
N GLY A 18 9.54 29.41 2.43
CA GLY A 18 9.22 29.53 3.85
C GLY A 18 9.89 28.48 4.74
N THR A 19 10.77 27.63 4.19
CA THR A 19 11.51 26.62 4.95
C THR A 19 12.98 26.58 4.50
N HIS A 20 13.81 25.84 5.24
CA HIS A 20 15.19 25.52 4.85
C HIS A 20 15.32 24.13 4.21
N LYS A 21 14.20 23.48 3.85
CA LYS A 21 14.21 22.11 3.29
C LYS A 21 14.51 22.16 1.79
N ILE A 22 15.53 21.41 1.37
CA ILE A 22 15.92 21.26 -0.04
C ILE A 22 15.41 19.93 -0.58
N VAL A 23 14.71 19.97 -1.72
CA VAL A 23 14.18 18.81 -2.44
C VAL A 23 14.89 18.62 -3.78
N LYS A 24 15.01 17.37 -4.22
CA LYS A 24 15.67 16.92 -5.45
C LYS A 24 14.81 15.87 -6.16
N ALA A 25 15.13 15.57 -7.42
CA ALA A 25 14.55 14.42 -8.09
C ALA A 25 14.88 13.13 -7.31
N GLY A 26 13.90 12.25 -7.19
CA GLY A 26 13.94 11.03 -6.37
C GLY A 26 13.38 11.20 -4.95
N ASP A 27 13.32 12.43 -4.41
CA ASP A 27 12.77 12.67 -3.08
C ASP A 27 11.24 12.46 -3.05
N CYS A 28 10.73 12.03 -1.90
CA CYS A 28 9.31 12.00 -1.60
C CYS A 28 8.91 13.27 -0.82
N VAL A 29 7.76 13.83 -1.17
CA VAL A 29 7.26 15.09 -0.61
C VAL A 29 5.79 15.01 -0.24
N LEU A 30 5.44 15.83 0.75
CA LEU A 30 4.06 16.16 1.09
C LEU A 30 3.64 17.38 0.29
N MET A 31 2.51 17.29 -0.39
CA MET A 31 1.95 18.34 -1.21
C MET A 31 0.57 18.73 -0.68
N ARG A 32 0.30 20.03 -0.61
CA ARG A 32 -0.96 20.58 -0.13
C ARG A 32 -2.14 19.98 -0.90
N ALA A 33 -3.12 19.47 -0.17
CA ALA A 33 -4.37 19.00 -0.75
C ALA A 33 -5.22 20.17 -1.27
N GLN A 34 -6.11 19.90 -2.23
CA GLN A 34 -7.05 20.91 -2.71
C GLN A 34 -8.08 21.29 -1.62
N ASP A 35 -8.55 20.28 -0.89
CA ASP A 35 -9.44 20.43 0.25
C ASP A 35 -8.62 20.46 1.54
N SER A 36 -8.79 21.47 2.39
CA SER A 36 -8.03 21.61 3.64
C SER A 36 -8.29 20.50 4.66
N ASP A 37 -9.44 19.82 4.53
CA ASP A 37 -9.85 18.74 5.43
C ASP A 37 -9.19 17.40 5.07
N LYS A 38 -8.54 17.32 3.91
CA LYS A 38 -7.82 16.12 3.47
C LYS A 38 -6.36 16.20 3.91
N PRO A 39 -5.76 15.04 4.27
CA PRO A 39 -4.33 15.00 4.54
C PRO A 39 -3.55 15.41 3.28
N PRO A 40 -2.32 15.93 3.44
CA PRO A 40 -1.46 16.23 2.31
C PRO A 40 -1.26 15.00 1.41
N TYR A 41 -1.21 15.25 0.11
CA TYR A 41 -0.88 14.23 -0.88
C TYR A 41 0.59 13.85 -0.75
N VAL A 42 0.90 12.59 -1.05
CA VAL A 42 2.28 12.09 -1.06
C VAL A 42 2.72 11.88 -2.50
N ALA A 43 3.88 12.39 -2.88
CA ALA A 43 4.39 12.26 -4.24
C ALA A 43 5.89 12.05 -4.28
N LYS A 44 6.36 11.33 -5.30
CA LYS A 44 7.78 11.26 -5.64
C LYS A 44 8.10 12.31 -6.70
N ILE A 45 9.15 13.09 -6.50
CA ILE A 45 9.62 14.05 -7.49
C ILE A 45 10.38 13.29 -8.59
N GLU A 46 9.90 13.37 -9.82
CA GLU A 46 10.58 12.80 -10.99
C GLU A 46 11.51 13.83 -11.64
N LYS A 47 11.11 15.10 -11.67
CA LYS A 47 11.89 16.16 -12.30
C LYS A 47 11.51 17.54 -11.75
N ILE A 48 12.48 18.45 -11.68
CA ILE A 48 12.26 19.86 -11.33
C ILE A 48 12.64 20.73 -12.54
N GLU A 49 11.75 21.64 -12.94
CA GLU A 49 11.96 22.54 -14.07
C GLU A 49 11.58 23.97 -13.72
N SER A 50 12.34 24.96 -14.19
CA SER A 50 11.93 26.37 -14.16
C SER A 50 11.55 26.87 -15.55
N ASP A 51 10.51 27.70 -15.61
CA ASP A 51 10.17 28.45 -16.81
C ASP A 51 11.01 29.73 -16.96
N SER A 52 10.81 30.47 -18.05
CA SER A 52 11.52 31.73 -18.33
C SER A 52 11.19 32.87 -17.37
N ARG A 53 10.13 32.72 -16.56
CA ARG A 53 9.72 33.67 -15.51
C ARG A 53 10.19 33.23 -14.13
N SER A 54 11.07 32.24 -14.05
CA SER A 54 11.57 31.63 -12.81
C SER A 54 10.48 30.97 -11.94
N ASN A 55 9.32 30.63 -12.52
CA ASN A 55 8.37 29.77 -11.82
C ASN A 55 8.88 28.33 -11.87
N VAL A 56 8.93 27.69 -10.71
CA VAL A 56 9.41 26.31 -10.59
C VAL A 56 8.22 25.36 -10.59
N LYS A 57 8.27 24.36 -11.46
CA LYS A 57 7.33 23.25 -11.54
C LYS A 57 8.03 21.94 -11.27
N VAL A 58 7.31 21.01 -10.67
CA VAL A 58 7.77 19.66 -10.39
C VAL A 58 6.92 18.67 -11.17
N ARG A 59 7.57 17.78 -11.92
CA ARG A 59 6.91 16.56 -12.42
C ARG A 59 6.95 15.55 -11.29
N VAL A 60 5.79 15.02 -10.95
CA VAL A 60 5.63 14.11 -9.82
C VAL A 60 4.97 12.80 -10.24
N ARG A 61 5.21 11.75 -9.46
CA ARG A 61 4.51 10.47 -9.50
C ARG A 61 3.75 10.30 -8.19
N TRP A 62 2.45 10.12 -8.25
CA TRP A 62 1.60 10.12 -7.06
C TRP A 62 1.70 8.80 -6.29
N TYR A 63 1.73 8.91 -4.97
CA TYR A 63 1.38 7.83 -4.07
C TYR A 63 -0.08 7.96 -3.66
N TYR A 64 -0.82 6.86 -3.75
CA TYR A 64 -2.20 6.78 -3.31
C TYR A 64 -2.26 6.18 -1.91
N ARG A 65 -3.09 6.76 -1.06
CA ARG A 65 -3.48 6.13 0.20
C ARG A 65 -4.49 5.03 -0.07
N PRO A 66 -4.60 4.01 0.80
CA PRO A 66 -5.60 2.95 0.67
C PRO A 66 -7.03 3.44 0.45
N GLU A 67 -7.44 4.48 1.18
CA GLU A 67 -8.75 5.15 1.07
C GLU A 67 -8.99 5.86 -0.27
N GLU A 68 -7.95 6.19 -1.02
CA GLU A 68 -8.02 6.83 -2.33
C GLU A 68 -8.05 5.81 -3.47
N SER A 69 -7.81 4.53 -3.18
CA SER A 69 -7.85 3.45 -4.16
C SER A 69 -9.28 3.02 -4.47
N MET A 70 -9.53 2.49 -5.68
CA MET A 70 -10.86 2.01 -6.08
C MET A 70 -11.41 0.91 -5.16
N GLY A 71 -10.53 0.08 -4.59
CA GLY A 71 -10.90 -0.99 -3.67
C GLY A 71 -11.04 -0.56 -2.21
N GLY A 72 -10.71 0.70 -1.89
CA GLY A 72 -10.72 1.25 -0.54
C GLY A 72 -9.70 0.62 0.42
N ARG A 73 -9.71 1.10 1.66
CA ARG A 73 -8.87 0.56 2.74
C ARG A 73 -9.38 -0.82 3.17
N ARG A 74 -8.45 -1.76 3.34
CA ARG A 74 -8.68 -3.14 3.81
C ARG A 74 -7.93 -3.36 5.12
N GLN A 75 -8.31 -4.39 5.86
CA GLN A 75 -7.75 -4.69 7.19
C GLN A 75 -6.24 -4.94 7.19
N PHE A 76 -5.68 -5.44 6.08
CA PHE A 76 -4.25 -5.69 5.97
C PHE A 76 -3.44 -4.44 5.60
N HIS A 77 -4.10 -3.32 5.29
CA HIS A 77 -3.41 -2.08 4.95
C HIS A 77 -2.94 -1.35 6.19
N GLY A 78 -1.64 -1.07 6.27
CA GLY A 78 -1.07 -0.30 7.37
C GLY A 78 -1.55 1.16 7.36
N ALA A 79 -1.52 1.82 8.51
CA ALA A 79 -1.88 3.22 8.70
C ALA A 79 -0.98 4.16 7.88
N LYS A 80 0.30 3.79 7.74
CA LYS A 80 1.30 4.53 6.95
C LYS A 80 1.55 3.92 5.56
N GLU A 81 0.66 3.04 5.09
CA GLU A 81 0.81 2.40 3.78
C GLU A 81 0.41 3.34 2.64
N LEU A 82 1.19 3.28 1.56
CA LEU A 82 0.98 3.99 0.31
C LEU A 82 1.16 3.06 -0.88
N PHE A 83 0.54 3.39 -2.00
CA PHE A 83 0.67 2.68 -3.27
C PHE A 83 1.31 3.57 -4.32
N LEU A 84 2.40 3.11 -4.93
CA LEU A 84 3.07 3.87 -5.98
C LEU A 84 2.27 3.77 -7.28
N SER A 85 1.62 4.85 -7.70
CA SER A 85 0.71 4.79 -8.85
C SER A 85 1.41 4.96 -10.20
N ASP A 86 0.74 4.66 -11.31
CA ASP A 86 1.13 5.07 -12.67
C ASP A 86 0.68 6.50 -13.03
N HIS A 87 0.13 7.25 -12.07
CA HIS A 87 -0.36 8.61 -12.27
C HIS A 87 0.77 9.63 -12.09
N TYR A 88 1.11 10.29 -13.19
CA TYR A 88 2.06 11.40 -13.23
C TYR A 88 1.37 12.73 -13.47
N ASP A 89 1.88 13.79 -12.85
CA ASP A 89 1.36 15.14 -13.03
C ASP A 89 2.47 16.20 -12.94
N ILE A 90 2.16 17.44 -13.31
CA ILE A 90 3.02 18.60 -13.18
C ILE A 90 2.36 19.60 -12.23
N GLN A 91 3.02 19.83 -11.09
CA GLN A 91 2.53 20.73 -10.05
C GLN A 91 3.47 21.92 -9.85
N SER A 92 2.96 22.99 -9.25
CA SER A 92 3.82 24.09 -8.80
C SER A 92 4.70 23.61 -7.65
N ALA A 93 5.97 24.00 -7.61
CA ALA A 93 6.83 23.67 -6.47
C ALA A 93 6.37 24.35 -5.16
N ASP A 94 5.50 25.36 -5.26
CA ASP A 94 4.92 26.08 -4.12
C ASP A 94 3.88 25.27 -3.33
N THR A 95 3.37 24.17 -3.89
CA THR A 95 2.43 23.29 -3.17
C THR A 95 3.15 22.28 -2.28
N ILE A 96 4.49 22.21 -2.34
CA ILE A 96 5.28 21.34 -1.46
C ILE A 96 5.29 21.92 -0.04
N GLU A 97 4.85 21.12 0.93
CA GLU A 97 4.82 21.49 2.35
C GLU A 97 6.02 20.94 3.12
N GLY A 98 6.56 19.79 2.68
CA GLY A 98 7.69 19.16 3.32
C GLY A 98 8.20 17.93 2.60
N LYS A 99 9.29 17.36 3.13
CA LYS A 99 9.82 16.06 2.71
C LYS A 99 9.22 14.97 3.59
N CYS A 100 9.02 13.81 3.01
CA CYS A 100 8.68 12.57 3.72
C CYS A 100 9.57 11.43 3.21
N ILE A 101 9.52 10.29 3.90
CA ILE A 101 10.26 9.10 3.50
C ILE A 101 9.26 7.99 3.21
N VAL A 102 9.31 7.44 2.00
CA VAL A 102 8.55 6.24 1.63
C VAL A 102 9.51 5.06 1.58
N HIS A 103 9.51 4.27 2.64
CA HIS A 103 10.36 3.11 2.80
C HIS A 103 9.88 1.94 1.95
N THR A 104 10.81 1.04 1.60
CA THR A 104 10.40 -0.31 1.22
C THR A 104 9.81 -1.00 2.44
N PHE A 105 8.87 -1.92 2.24
CA PHE A 105 8.26 -2.67 3.34
C PHE A 105 9.30 -3.34 4.27
N LYS A 106 10.35 -3.93 3.68
CA LYS A 106 11.44 -4.56 4.43
C LYS A 106 12.22 -3.59 5.33
N ASN A 107 12.37 -2.34 4.91
CA ASN A 107 13.09 -1.34 5.71
C ASN A 107 12.18 -0.73 6.76
N TYR A 108 10.90 -0.54 6.42
CA TYR A 108 9.90 -0.01 7.34
C TYR A 108 9.72 -0.91 8.57
N THR A 109 9.63 -2.23 8.39
CA THR A 109 9.49 -3.19 9.50
C THR A 109 10.70 -3.28 10.41
N LYS A 110 11.81 -2.62 10.07
CA LYS A 110 13.06 -2.57 10.86
C LYS A 110 13.23 -1.25 11.61
N LEU A 111 12.33 -0.28 11.43
CA LEU A 111 12.40 0.98 12.16
C LEU A 111 12.13 0.72 13.65
N GLU A 112 12.98 1.28 14.51
CA GLU A 112 12.76 1.23 15.97
C GLU A 112 11.51 2.02 16.38
N SER A 113 11.24 3.13 15.68
CA SER A 113 10.05 3.96 15.86
C SER A 113 9.63 4.56 14.52
N VAL A 114 8.32 4.61 14.28
CA VAL A 114 7.73 5.21 13.08
C VAL A 114 7.42 6.69 13.33
N GLY A 115 8.05 7.59 12.56
CA GLY A 115 7.79 9.02 12.63
C GLY A 115 6.49 9.45 11.94
N THR A 116 6.16 10.74 12.03
CA THR A 116 4.98 11.31 11.37
C THR A 116 5.09 11.25 9.85
N ASP A 117 6.30 11.47 9.33
CA ASP A 117 6.61 11.59 7.90
C ASP A 117 7.20 10.29 7.32
N ASP A 118 7.15 9.20 8.08
CA ASP A 118 7.54 7.86 7.63
C ASP A 118 6.33 7.11 7.07
N TYR A 119 6.48 6.66 5.84
CA TYR A 119 5.51 5.85 5.11
C TYR A 119 6.18 4.59 4.56
N PHE A 120 5.38 3.64 4.08
CA PHE A 120 5.93 2.52 3.34
C PHE A 120 5.10 2.17 2.12
N CYS A 121 5.77 1.56 1.15
CA CYS A 121 5.16 1.08 -0.08
C CYS A 121 5.63 -0.34 -0.36
N ARG A 122 4.68 -1.21 -0.69
CA ARG A 122 4.91 -2.58 -1.16
C ARG A 122 4.17 -2.93 -2.45
N PHE A 123 3.30 -2.03 -2.91
CA PHE A 123 2.51 -2.21 -4.12
C PHE A 123 2.68 -1.05 -5.09
N GLU A 124 2.76 -1.38 -6.36
CA GLU A 124 2.40 -0.45 -7.43
C GLU A 124 0.90 -0.52 -7.70
N TYR A 125 0.31 0.59 -8.11
CA TYR A 125 -1.12 0.75 -8.34
C TYR A 125 -1.39 1.34 -9.73
N LYS A 126 -2.31 0.73 -10.49
CA LYS A 126 -2.78 1.26 -11.77
C LYS A 126 -4.02 2.09 -11.53
N ALA A 127 -3.90 3.42 -11.58
CA ALA A 127 -4.97 4.34 -11.21
C ALA A 127 -6.22 4.20 -12.13
N SER A 128 -6.01 3.77 -13.37
CA SER A 128 -7.08 3.58 -14.36
C SER A 128 -7.90 2.30 -14.17
N THR A 129 -7.28 1.21 -13.68
CA THR A 129 -7.91 -0.11 -13.60
C THR A 129 -8.13 -0.60 -12.16
N GLY A 130 -7.51 0.06 -11.18
CA GLY A 130 -7.49 -0.40 -9.79
C GLY A 130 -6.60 -1.62 -9.55
N GLY A 131 -5.78 -2.02 -10.54
CA GLY A 131 -4.91 -3.19 -10.45
C GLY A 131 -3.67 -2.93 -9.57
N PHE A 132 -3.21 -3.98 -8.89
CA PHE A 132 -2.02 -3.94 -8.04
C PHE A 132 -0.88 -4.77 -8.61
N THR A 133 0.36 -4.39 -8.29
CA THR A 133 1.56 -5.19 -8.61
C THR A 133 2.49 -5.23 -7.39
N PRO A 134 2.91 -6.42 -6.92
CA PRO A 134 2.49 -7.74 -7.42
C PRO A 134 1.00 -8.00 -7.16
N ASP A 135 0.38 -8.77 -8.06
CA ASP A 135 -1.01 -9.19 -7.95
C ASP A 135 -1.19 -10.32 -6.91
N ARG A 136 -0.09 -10.98 -6.52
CA ARG A 136 -0.05 -12.01 -5.49
C ARG A 136 0.86 -11.62 -4.34
N VAL A 137 0.40 -11.89 -3.13
CA VAL A 137 1.16 -11.69 -1.91
C VAL A 137 1.06 -12.89 -0.98
N ALA A 138 2.14 -13.12 -0.24
CA ALA A 138 2.15 -14.09 0.83
C ALA A 138 1.13 -13.69 1.88
N VAL A 139 0.31 -14.66 2.29
CA VAL A 139 -0.67 -14.48 3.35
C VAL A 139 -0.29 -15.30 4.56
N TYR A 140 -0.70 -14.78 5.72
CA TYR A 140 -0.36 -15.32 7.02
C TYR A 140 -1.64 -15.48 7.83
N CYS A 141 -1.58 -16.30 8.89
CA CYS A 141 -2.72 -16.63 9.75
C CYS A 141 -3.85 -17.37 9.01
N LYS A 142 -4.85 -17.88 9.77
CA LYS A 142 -6.09 -18.45 9.21
C LYS A 142 -6.88 -17.49 8.34
N CYS A 143 -6.72 -16.20 8.57
CA CYS A 143 -7.46 -15.19 7.83
C CYS A 143 -7.03 -15.12 6.36
N GLU A 144 -5.92 -15.77 5.98
CA GLU A 144 -5.34 -15.68 4.64
C GLU A 144 -5.18 -14.21 4.21
N MET A 145 -4.69 -13.39 5.14
CA MET A 145 -4.47 -11.97 4.92
C MET A 145 -2.98 -11.65 4.80
N PRO A 146 -2.61 -10.69 3.93
CA PRO A 146 -1.25 -10.17 3.90
C PRO A 146 -0.87 -9.57 5.25
N TYR A 147 0.41 -9.61 5.60
CA TYR A 147 0.89 -9.10 6.88
C TYR A 147 0.67 -7.58 7.01
N ASN A 148 -0.08 -7.13 8.02
CA ASN A 148 -0.17 -5.72 8.39
C ASN A 148 0.94 -5.37 9.39
N PRO A 149 1.88 -4.44 9.09
CA PRO A 149 2.97 -4.10 10.01
C PRO A 149 2.51 -3.45 11.32
N ASP A 150 1.28 -2.93 11.38
CA ASP A 150 0.72 -2.35 12.60
C ASP A 150 0.17 -3.42 13.56
N ASP A 151 -0.08 -4.64 13.06
CA ASP A 151 -0.60 -5.74 13.86
C ASP A 151 0.53 -6.60 14.44
N LEU A 152 0.44 -6.90 15.74
CA LEU A 152 1.39 -7.79 16.40
C LEU A 152 1.17 -9.24 15.92
N MET A 153 2.19 -9.81 15.27
CA MET A 153 2.23 -11.23 14.92
C MET A 153 3.17 -11.99 15.83
N VAL A 154 2.72 -13.16 16.30
CA VAL A 154 3.54 -14.13 17.01
C VAL A 154 3.78 -15.32 16.10
N GLN A 155 5.06 -15.63 15.87
CA GLN A 155 5.45 -16.79 15.07
C GLN A 155 5.42 -18.06 15.94
N CYS A 156 4.71 -19.09 15.50
CA CYS A 156 4.75 -20.38 16.15
C CYS A 156 6.11 -21.05 15.88
N GLU A 157 6.82 -21.44 16.94
CA GLU A 157 8.15 -22.06 16.81
C GLU A 157 8.12 -23.42 16.10
N ALA A 158 6.97 -24.12 16.14
CA ALA A 158 6.77 -25.46 15.60
C ALA A 158 6.45 -25.47 14.10
N CYS A 159 5.48 -24.67 13.62
CA CYS A 159 5.12 -24.61 12.20
C CYS A 159 5.77 -23.45 11.44
N LYS A 160 6.48 -22.55 12.14
CA LYS A 160 7.05 -21.29 11.60
C LYS A 160 6.01 -20.33 11.00
N ASP A 161 4.73 -20.57 11.19
CA ASP A 161 3.66 -19.66 10.75
C ASP A 161 3.46 -18.50 11.71
N CYS A 162 3.13 -17.34 11.15
CA CYS A 162 2.79 -16.15 11.90
C CYS A 162 1.29 -16.10 12.18
N LEU A 163 0.94 -15.95 13.45
CA LEU A 163 -0.43 -15.76 13.91
C LEU A 163 -0.59 -14.31 14.33
N ASN A 164 -1.57 -13.63 13.75
CA ASN A 164 -2.08 -12.41 14.34
C ASN A 164 -2.72 -12.81 15.69
N LEU A 165 -2.36 -12.16 16.79
CA LEU A 165 -2.91 -12.49 18.11
C LEU A 165 -4.45 -12.35 18.18
N ASN A 166 -5.04 -11.65 17.21
CA ASN A 166 -6.48 -11.52 17.03
C ASN A 166 -7.11 -12.63 16.17
N GLY A 167 -6.32 -13.58 15.63
CA GLY A 167 -6.77 -14.65 14.71
C GLY A 167 -6.19 -16.03 15.03
N GLY A 168 -7.01 -17.09 14.90
CA GLY A 168 -6.63 -18.47 15.24
C GLY A 168 -5.63 -19.15 14.27
N ARG A 169 -5.13 -20.34 14.67
CA ARG A 169 -4.00 -21.13 14.11
C ARG A 169 -4.13 -21.70 12.66
N GLY A 170 -3.35 -21.28 11.65
CA GLY A 170 -3.45 -21.83 10.26
C GLY A 170 -2.19 -21.67 9.38
N GLU A 171 -2.09 -22.51 8.33
CA GLU A 171 -0.96 -22.75 7.40
C GLU A 171 -0.77 -21.68 6.29
N GLN A 172 0.38 -21.69 5.62
CA GLN A 172 0.78 -20.72 4.58
C GLN A 172 0.02 -20.87 3.26
N GLY A 173 -0.42 -19.74 2.67
CA GLY A 173 -1.06 -19.66 1.34
C GLY A 173 -0.68 -18.40 0.56
N GLY A 174 -1.31 -18.17 -0.60
CA GLY A 174 -1.15 -16.94 -1.40
C GLY A 174 -2.50 -16.38 -1.88
N ALA A 175 -2.69 -15.06 -1.82
CA ALA A 175 -3.94 -14.40 -2.24
C ALA A 175 -3.74 -13.44 -3.43
N VAL A 176 -4.78 -13.28 -4.27
CA VAL A 176 -4.79 -12.37 -5.43
C VAL A 176 -5.44 -11.04 -5.07
N LEU A 177 -4.74 -9.92 -5.34
CA LEU A 177 -5.22 -8.55 -5.11
C LEU A 177 -5.96 -8.03 -6.35
N GLY A 178 -7.30 -8.04 -6.31
CA GLY A 178 -8.17 -7.52 -7.38
C GLY A 178 -9.09 -6.37 -6.95
N PRO A 179 -9.59 -5.54 -7.91
CA PRO A 179 -10.41 -4.34 -7.69
C PRO A 179 -11.88 -4.59 -7.28
N SER A 180 -12.14 -5.70 -6.58
CA SER A 180 -13.43 -6.17 -6.03
C SER A 180 -14.37 -6.91 -6.99
N THR A 181 -14.61 -8.18 -6.65
CA THR A 181 -15.94 -8.69 -6.30
C THR A 181 -15.77 -9.56 -5.06
N SER A 182 -16.78 -9.62 -4.19
CA SER A 182 -16.82 -10.49 -3.01
C SER A 182 -16.63 -11.96 -3.40
N SER A 183 -15.40 -12.45 -3.43
CA SER A 183 -15.02 -13.83 -3.19
C SER A 183 -13.50 -13.91 -3.25
N LEU A 184 -12.87 -14.38 -2.18
CA LEU A 184 -11.55 -14.99 -2.29
C LEU A 184 -11.72 -16.19 -3.23
N LEU A 185 -11.45 -16.01 -4.52
CA LEU A 185 -11.37 -17.13 -5.46
C LEU A 185 -10.06 -17.87 -5.18
N ILE A 186 -10.16 -18.80 -4.24
CA ILE A 186 -9.22 -19.91 -4.07
C ILE A 186 -9.21 -20.66 -5.41
N SER A 187 -8.12 -20.51 -6.18
CA SER A 187 -7.90 -21.28 -7.40
C SER A 187 -7.65 -22.75 -7.04
N HIS A 188 -8.75 -23.52 -7.02
CA HIS A 188 -8.91 -24.97 -7.19
C HIS A 188 -7.72 -25.91 -6.90
N LEU A 189 -7.91 -26.78 -5.90
CA LEU A 189 -7.52 -28.18 -5.96
C LEU A 189 -8.77 -29.07 -5.69
N THR A 190 -9.24 -29.68 -6.78
CA THR A 190 -10.09 -30.89 -6.93
C THR A 190 -11.28 -31.14 -6.01
N THR A 191 -12.47 -31.25 -6.62
CA THR A 191 -13.80 -31.63 -6.10
C THR A 191 -13.90 -33.04 -5.46
N SER A 192 -12.80 -33.74 -5.19
CA SER A 192 -12.82 -35.09 -4.62
C SER A 192 -12.73 -35.13 -3.09
N GLU A 193 -12.25 -34.08 -2.41
CA GLU A 193 -12.09 -34.06 -0.94
C GLU A 193 -13.31 -33.46 -0.20
N PHE A 194 -14.19 -32.76 -0.91
CA PHE A 194 -15.38 -32.14 -0.30
C PHE A 194 -16.44 -33.18 0.14
N ILE A 195 -16.47 -34.36 -0.50
CA ILE A 195 -17.37 -35.45 -0.12
C ILE A 195 -16.87 -36.19 1.15
N PHE A 196 -15.56 -36.21 1.40
CA PHE A 196 -15.01 -36.78 2.64
C PHE A 196 -15.32 -35.87 3.84
N TYR A 197 -15.28 -34.55 3.66
CA TYR A 197 -15.58 -33.59 4.72
C TYR A 197 -17.06 -33.63 5.16
N LEU A 198 -18.01 -33.75 4.21
CA LEU A 198 -19.44 -33.85 4.54
C LEU A 198 -19.83 -35.21 5.16
N ASN A 199 -19.23 -36.32 4.73
CA ASN A 199 -19.46 -37.63 5.35
C ASN A 199 -18.81 -37.76 6.74
N GLY A 200 -17.71 -37.04 6.99
CA GLY A 200 -17.08 -36.92 8.31
C GLY A 200 -17.93 -36.12 9.31
N LEU A 201 -18.56 -35.02 8.87
CA LEU A 201 -19.42 -34.18 9.71
C LEU A 201 -20.74 -34.87 10.12
N MET A 202 -21.34 -35.67 9.24
CA MET A 202 -22.56 -36.42 9.57
C MET A 202 -22.30 -37.61 10.52
N ARG A 203 -21.07 -38.14 10.58
CA ARG A 203 -20.68 -39.19 11.54
C ARG A 203 -20.30 -38.65 12.93
N ARG A 204 -19.89 -37.38 13.03
CA ARG A 204 -19.61 -36.73 14.34
C ARG A 204 -20.88 -36.30 15.07
N GLN A 205 -21.90 -35.82 14.36
CA GLN A 205 -23.17 -35.41 14.98
C GLN A 205 -24.02 -36.57 15.55
N ARG A 206 -23.75 -37.83 15.15
CA ARG A 206 -24.42 -39.00 15.74
C ARG A 206 -23.72 -39.54 17.00
N LYS A 207 -22.46 -39.13 17.27
CA LYS A 207 -21.70 -39.54 18.47
C LYS A 207 -21.83 -38.56 19.65
N GLU A 208 -22.23 -37.30 19.41
CA GLU A 208 -22.42 -36.32 20.49
C GLU A 208 -23.81 -36.40 21.17
N ASN A 209 -24.79 -37.09 20.59
CA ASN A 209 -26.11 -37.32 21.20
C ASN A 209 -26.28 -38.71 21.85
N SER A 210 -25.19 -39.43 22.12
CA SER A 210 -25.24 -40.70 22.84
C SER A 210 -24.10 -40.83 23.85
N SER A 211 -24.29 -40.26 25.03
CA SER A 211 -23.71 -40.83 26.25
C SER A 211 -24.70 -40.74 27.42
N PRO A 212 -24.69 -41.75 28.30
CA PRO A 212 -25.81 -42.09 29.15
C PRO A 212 -25.78 -41.33 30.49
N ALA A 213 -26.97 -41.03 31.00
CA ALA A 213 -27.24 -40.98 32.43
C ALA A 213 -28.19 -42.13 32.75
#